data_AF-Q7NEW8-F1
#
_entry.id   AF-Q7NEW8-F1
#
_cell.length_a   1.000
_cell.length_b   1.000
_cell.length_c   1.000
_cell.angle_alpha   90.00
_cell.angle_beta   90.00
_cell.angle_gamma   90.00
#
_symmetry.space_group_name_H-M   'P 1'
#
loop_
_entity.id
_entity.type
_entity.pdbx_description
1 polymer ?
#
loop_
_entity_poly.entity_id
_entity_poly.type
_entity_poly.pdbx_seq_one_letter_code
_entity_poly.pdbx_strand_id
1 'polypeptide(L)' 'MLILQGERDYQVTRTDFELWKQALAGRSNVKFNLYSQLNHLFMAGEGQILPSEYLTSSHVVQVVVDDVADWITSSAGKRP' A
#
# COMPACT_ATOMS: atom_id res chain seq x y z
N MET A 1 -2.92 -0.50 13.06
CA MET A 1 -1.78 -0.64 12.13
C MET A 1 -2.33 -0.67 10.72
N LEU A 2 -1.60 -0.11 9.76
CA LEU A 2 -1.98 -0.08 8.35
C LEU A 2 -0.84 -0.67 7.52
N ILE A 3 -1.17 -1.59 6.61
CA ILE A 3 -0.25 -2.19 5.64
C ILE A 3 -0.77 -1.87 4.24
N LEU A 4 0.06 -1.21 3.43
CA LEU A 4 -0.27 -0.74 2.08
C LEU A 4 0.74 -1.33 1.09
N GLN A 5 0.28 -1.81 -0.07
CA GLN A 5 1.17 -2.36 -1.10
C GLN A 5 0.65 -2.01 -2.49
N GLY A 6 1.55 -1.60 -3.38
CA GLY A 6 1.28 -1.55 -4.82
C GLY A 6 1.42 -2.94 -5.43
N GLU A 7 0.44 -3.40 -6.20
CA GLU A 7 0.49 -4.73 -6.83
C GLU A 7 1.50 -4.81 -7.98
N ARG A 8 1.84 -3.68 -8.58
CA ARG A 8 2.88 -3.59 -9.62
C ARG A 8 4.29 -3.44 -9.04
N ASP A 9 4.46 -3.61 -7.73
CA ASP A 9 5.77 -3.64 -7.11
C ASP A 9 6.48 -4.95 -7.42
N TYR A 10 7.57 -4.85 -8.19
CA TYR A 10 8.42 -6.01 -8.53
C TYR A 10 9.52 -6.28 -7.50
N GLN A 11 9.75 -5.37 -6.55
CA GLN A 11 10.74 -5.53 -5.48
C GLN A 11 10.13 -6.27 -4.29
N VAL A 12 8.88 -5.94 -3.96
CA VAL A 12 8.09 -6.55 -2.90
C VAL A 12 6.75 -6.99 -3.48
N THR A 13 6.55 -8.30 -3.57
CA THR A 13 5.50 -8.87 -4.40
C THR A 13 4.19 -9.07 -3.62
N ARG A 14 3.11 -9.41 -4.34
CA ARG A 14 1.84 -9.86 -3.72
C ARG A 14 2.05 -11.02 -2.74
N THR A 15 3.03 -11.89 -2.98
CA THR A 15 3.37 -12.99 -2.06
C THR A 15 3.77 -12.45 -0.68
N ASP A 16 4.60 -11.41 -0.63
CA ASP A 16 5.06 -10.79 0.61
C ASP A 16 3.91 -10.11 1.36
N PHE A 17 3.00 -9.46 0.63
CA PHE A 17 1.78 -8.90 1.21
C PHE A 17 0.88 -9.97 1.86
N GLU A 18 0.71 -11.12 1.21
CA GLU A 18 -0.06 -12.23 1.78
C GLU A 18 0.65 -12.87 2.99
N LEU A 19 1.99 -12.90 3.02
CA LEU A 19 2.74 -13.31 4.21
C LEU A 19 2.46 -12.39 5.41
N TRP A 20 2.39 -11.08 5.21
CA TRP A 20 1.99 -10.14 6.27
C TRP A 20 0.57 -10.39 6.77
N LYS A 21 -0.38 -10.64 5.87
CA LYS A 21 -1.77 -10.97 6.25
C LYS A 21 -1.83 -12.26 7.08
N GLN A 22 -1.09 -13.28 6.70
CA GLN A 22 -1.01 -14.54 7.44
C GLN A 22 -0.37 -14.35 8.82
N ALA A 23 0.78 -13.70 8.89
CA ALA A 23 1.52 -13.47 10.14
C ALA A 23 0.72 -12.62 11.15
N LEU A 24 -0.14 -11.74 10.68
CA LEU A 24 -0.94 -10.83 11.51
C LEU A 24 -2.42 -11.26 11.62
N ALA A 25 -2.81 -12.44 11.16
CA ALA A 25 -4.19 -12.91 11.15
C ALA A 25 -4.86 -12.93 12.55
N GLY A 26 -4.08 -13.05 13.61
CA GLY A 26 -4.57 -12.98 15.00
C GLY A 26 -4.85 -11.57 15.52
N ARG A 27 -4.61 -10.51 14.72
CA ARG A 27 -4.79 -9.12 15.14
C ARG A 27 -5.99 -8.49 14.43
N SER A 28 -7.00 -8.10 15.21
CA SER A 28 -8.20 -7.42 14.69
C SER A 28 -7.99 -5.93 14.36
N ASN A 29 -6.83 -5.36 14.69
CA ASN A 29 -6.54 -3.93 14.54
C ASN A 29 -5.52 -3.61 13.43
N VAL A 30 -5.48 -4.43 12.39
CA VAL A 30 -4.64 -4.26 11.21
C VAL A 30 -5.53 -4.12 9.97
N LYS A 31 -5.35 -3.04 9.19
CA LYS A 31 -5.97 -2.85 7.86
C LYS A 31 -4.93 -3.13 6.78
N PHE A 32 -5.37 -3.80 5.72
CA PHE A 32 -4.54 -4.20 4.59
C PHE A 32 -5.15 -3.69 3.29
N ASN A 33 -4.42 -2.88 2.53
CA ASN A 33 -4.85 -2.42 1.20
C ASN A 33 -3.80 -2.80 0.15
N LEU A 34 -4.27 -3.40 -0.94
CA LEU A 34 -3.47 -3.73 -2.12
C LEU A 34 -4.02 -2.93 -3.31
N TYR A 35 -3.17 -2.13 -3.96
CA TYR A 35 -3.58 -1.27 -5.07
C TYR A 35 -3.09 -1.84 -6.41
N SER A 36 -4.02 -2.30 -7.24
CA SER A 36 -3.72 -3.10 -8.44
C SER A 36 -2.87 -2.39 -9.49
N GLN A 37 -2.96 -1.06 -9.57
CA GLN A 37 -2.28 -0.25 -10.59
C GLN A 37 -1.05 0.50 -10.07
N LEU A 38 -0.64 0.30 -8.83
CA LEU A 38 0.44 1.08 -8.23
C LEU A 38 1.74 0.29 -8.15
N ASN A 39 2.85 0.97 -8.45
CA ASN A 39 4.19 0.43 -8.30
C ASN A 39 4.73 0.60 -6.87
N HIS A 40 6.02 0.29 -6.65
CA HIS A 40 6.70 0.41 -5.36
C HIS A 40 6.61 1.81 -4.73
N LEU A 41 6.53 2.86 -5.56
CA LEU A 41 6.48 4.25 -5.11
C LEU A 41 5.04 4.76 -4.92
N PHE A 42 4.04 3.87 -4.99
CA PHE A 42 2.61 4.21 -5.03
C PHE A 42 2.22 5.13 -6.19
N MET A 43 2.95 5.07 -7.30
CA MET A 43 2.63 5.78 -8.54
C MET A 43 1.88 4.84 -9.47
N ALA A 44 0.94 5.38 -10.26
CA ALA A 44 0.21 4.62 -11.25
C ALA A 44 1.14 4.16 -12.38
N GLY A 45 0.96 2.92 -12.84
CA GLY A 45 1.67 2.35 -13.97
C GLY A 45 0.77 1.48 -14.84
N GLU A 46 1.15 1.32 -16.11
CA GLU A 46 0.43 0.53 -17.10
C GLU A 46 1.41 -0.35 -17.89
N GLY A 47 0.90 -1.37 -18.57
CA GLY A 47 1.73 -2.27 -19.37
C GLY A 47 2.77 -3.04 -18.55
N GLN A 48 3.93 -3.28 -19.15
CA GLN A 48 5.03 -4.04 -18.54
C GLN A 48 5.57 -3.32 -17.30
N ILE A 49 5.75 -4.06 -16.21
CA ILE A 49 6.32 -3.56 -14.96
C ILE A 49 7.84 -3.42 -15.14
N LEU A 50 8.37 -2.21 -15.04
CA LEU A 50 9.78 -1.91 -15.35
C LEU A 50 10.40 -0.91 -14.35
N PRO A 51 11.70 -1.06 -14.00
CA PRO A 51 12.41 -0.09 -13.16
C PRO A 51 12.40 1.34 -13.72
N SER A 52 12.29 1.50 -15.04
CA SER A 52 12.22 2.80 -15.71
C SER A 52 10.97 3.61 -15.35
N GLU A 53 9.90 2.96 -14.85
CA GLU A 53 8.70 3.67 -14.36
C GLU A 53 9.05 4.66 -13.22
N TYR A 54 10.11 4.40 -12.45
CA TYR A 54 10.54 5.27 -11.34
C TYR A 54 11.27 6.54 -11.79
N LEU A 55 11.75 6.55 -13.04
CA LEU A 55 12.45 7.71 -13.61
C LEU A 55 11.46 8.78 -14.08
N THR A 56 10.19 8.43 -14.19
CA THR A 56 9.13 9.38 -14.52
C THR A 56 8.68 10.07 -13.25
N SER A 57 8.88 11.39 -13.19
CA SER A 57 8.40 12.18 -12.05
C SER A 57 6.86 12.11 -11.98
N SER A 58 6.35 11.74 -10.81
CA SER A 58 4.92 11.67 -10.53
C SER A 58 4.71 11.80 -9.02
N HIS A 59 3.45 11.69 -8.60
CA HIS A 59 3.04 11.77 -7.21
C HIS A 59 2.52 10.41 -6.70
N VAL A 60 2.61 10.21 -5.39
CA VAL A 60 1.82 9.18 -4.71
C VAL A 60 0.35 9.44 -5.05
N VAL A 61 -0.36 8.40 -5.51
CA VAL A 61 -1.75 8.57 -5.92
C VAL A 61 -2.63 8.96 -4.73
N GLN A 62 -3.55 9.91 -4.95
CA GLN A 62 -4.38 10.53 -3.90
C GLN A 62 -5.06 9.52 -2.98
N VAL A 63 -5.58 8.41 -3.52
CA VAL A 63 -6.24 7.36 -2.72
C VAL A 63 -5.35 6.81 -1.60
N VAL A 64 -4.04 6.70 -1.83
CA VAL A 64 -3.09 6.23 -0.81
C VAL A 64 -2.93 7.27 0.29
N VAL A 65 -2.87 8.55 -0.07
CA VAL A 65 -2.79 9.66 0.89
C VAL A 65 -4.04 9.72 1.74
N ASP A 66 -5.21 9.58 1.12
CA ASP A 66 -6.50 9.59 1.80
C ASP A 66 -6.62 8.40 2.76
N ASP A 67 -6.26 7.19 2.33
CA ASP A 67 -6.28 5.99 3.19
C ASP A 67 -5.36 6.13 4.41
N VAL A 68 -4.20 6.79 4.27
CA VAL A 68 -3.30 7.09 5.39
C VAL A 68 -3.92 8.15 6.31
N ALA A 69 -4.46 9.23 5.75
CA ALA A 69 -5.09 10.30 6.53
C ALA A 69 -6.31 9.78 7.32
N ASP A 70 -7.16 8.99 6.68
CA ASP A 70 -8.31 8.32 7.28
C ASP A 70 -7.86 7.36 8.38
N TRP A 71 -6.80 6.58 8.15
CA TRP A 71 -6.26 5.68 9.16
C TRP A 71 -5.76 6.43 10.42
N ILE A 72 -5.06 7.55 10.24
CA ILE A 72 -4.56 8.38 11.34
C ILE A 72 -5.72 9.00 12.12
N THR A 73 -6.69 9.59 11.42
CA THR A 73 -7.81 10.32 12.04
C THR A 73 -8.83 9.38 12.66
N SER A 74 -9.11 8.22 12.06
CA SER A 74 -9.97 7.18 12.65
C SER A 74 -9.37 6.55 13.90
N SER A 75 -8.03 6.52 14.00
CA SER A 75 -7.32 6.04 15.20
C SER A 75 -7.29 7.08 16.34
N ALA A 76 -7.45 8.38 16.03
CA ALA A 76 -7.39 9.46 17.03
C ALA A 76 -8.58 9.47 18.01
N GLY A 77 -9.67 8.75 17.72
CA GLY A 77 -10.83 8.58 18.61
C GLY A 77 -10.68 7.46 19.65
N LYS A 78 -9.56 6.74 19.67
CA LYS A 78 -9.26 5.67 20.65
C LYS A 78 -7.93 5.96 21.34
N ARG A 79 -7.85 7.06 22.08
CA ARG A 79 -6.83 7.17 23.15
C ARG A 79 -7.44 6.58 24.43
N PRO A 80 -6.72 5.73 25.18
CA PRO A 80 -7.11 5.40 26.55
C PRO A 80 -7.14 6.67 27.42
#